data_AF-A0A2V8Z2B4-F1
#
_entry.id   AF-A0A2V8Z2B4-F1
#
_cell.length_a   1.000
_cell.length_b   1.000
_cell.length_c   1.000
_cell.angle_alpha   90.00
_cell.angle_beta   90.00
_cell.angle_gamma   90.00
#
_symmetry.space_group_name_H-M   'P 1'
#
loop_
_entity.id
_entity.type
_entity.pdbx_description
1 polymer ?
#
loop_
_entity_poly.entity_id
_entity_poly.type
_entity_poly.pdbx_seq_one_letter_code
_entity_poly.pdbx_strand_id
1 'polypeptide(L)'
;MNRTVACLLVFLALSTAALCQSSSYYKAIQKGAPTQIQPKQFKEMEEAALKEYSRPEPYELLATSFGNTTEKVWALIYGEVFCNLSSDKGHVSQVGALMFEWYDKAIFVKGTSVSANLTENAEAPQKQPPFEPQFEIAFLMGAVPFGSDVKPLTIHKVCDIRKNQLALLAQKKIAANDLSRWQQAVITAGHFEAYNYWLFQIARPDEVSQWLAQHQTQFRAWLDWQNRNKFMVSSPNFQRLYIVRAR
;
A
#
# COMPACT_ATOMS: atom_id res chain seq x y z
N MET A 1 43.48 21.13 -32.56
CA MET A 1 43.56 20.01 -31.59
C MET A 1 43.17 20.53 -30.20
N ASN A 2 42.57 19.65 -29.39
CA ASN A 2 42.10 19.82 -28.00
C ASN A 2 40.65 20.31 -27.80
N ARG A 3 39.72 19.34 -27.84
CA ARG A 3 38.44 19.34 -27.10
C ARG A 3 38.34 18.03 -26.33
N THR A 4 38.63 18.08 -25.03
CA THR A 4 38.47 16.99 -24.04
C THR A 4 38.77 17.63 -22.68
N VAL A 5 38.08 17.46 -21.55
CA VAL A 5 37.04 16.56 -21.05
C VAL A 5 36.29 17.38 -19.98
N ALA A 6 34.96 17.45 -20.02
CA ALA A 6 34.16 17.92 -18.89
C ALA A 6 32.83 17.18 -18.86
N CYS A 7 32.85 15.87 -18.58
CA CYS A 7 31.59 15.10 -18.48
C CYS A 7 31.60 13.90 -17.51
N LEU A 8 32.63 13.71 -16.67
CA LEU A 8 32.68 12.54 -15.76
C LEU A 8 32.35 12.79 -14.28
N LEU A 9 32.22 14.03 -13.83
CA LEU A 9 31.99 14.31 -12.39
C LEU A 9 30.51 14.41 -11.99
N VAL A 10 29.59 14.53 -12.94
CA VAL A 10 28.15 14.69 -12.65
C VAL A 10 27.46 13.33 -12.38
N PHE A 11 27.98 12.22 -12.93
CA PHE A 11 27.39 10.90 -12.73
C PHE A 11 27.69 10.26 -11.36
N LEU A 12 28.83 10.57 -10.74
CA LEU A 12 29.18 10.02 -9.41
C LEU A 12 28.47 10.74 -8.25
N ALA A 13 28.19 12.05 -8.37
CA ALA A 13 27.49 12.80 -7.33
C ALA A 13 25.98 12.47 -7.27
N LEU A 14 25.40 12.12 -8.41
CA LEU A 14 23.97 11.77 -8.51
C LEU A 14 23.66 10.37 -7.95
N SER A 15 24.63 9.44 -7.97
CA SER A 15 24.46 8.12 -7.37
C SER A 15 24.58 8.16 -5.85
N THR A 16 25.51 8.95 -5.30
CA THR A 16 25.75 9.04 -3.85
C THR A 16 24.63 9.74 -3.09
N ALA A 17 23.98 10.77 -3.65
CA ALA A 17 22.86 11.47 -3.01
C ALA A 17 21.62 10.57 -2.88
N ALA A 18 21.23 9.86 -3.95
CA ALA A 18 20.13 8.89 -3.93
C ALA A 18 20.44 7.65 -3.04
N LEU A 19 21.71 7.24 -2.98
CA LEU A 19 22.20 6.22 -2.05
C LEU A 19 22.06 6.67 -0.58
N CYS A 20 22.40 7.94 -0.28
CA CYS A 20 22.39 8.49 1.08
C CYS A 20 20.97 8.70 1.63
N GLN A 21 20.04 9.19 0.80
CA GLN A 21 18.63 9.39 1.17
C GLN A 21 17.99 8.06 1.61
N SER A 22 18.15 7.02 0.79
CA SER A 22 17.62 5.67 1.09
C SER A 22 18.15 5.09 2.41
N SER A 23 19.41 5.34 2.78
CA SER A 23 19.96 4.82 4.05
C SER A 23 19.35 5.52 5.28
N SER A 24 19.05 6.81 5.18
CA SER A 24 18.43 7.56 6.27
C SER A 24 16.99 7.10 6.54
N TYR A 25 16.22 6.84 5.48
CA TYR A 25 14.88 6.31 5.57
C TYR A 25 14.85 4.95 6.29
N TYR A 26 15.63 3.98 5.83
CA TYR A 26 15.63 2.65 6.45
C TYR A 26 16.13 2.64 7.90
N LYS A 27 17.03 3.57 8.26
CA LYS A 27 17.44 3.76 9.66
C LYS A 27 16.31 4.33 10.52
N ALA A 28 15.52 5.24 9.97
CA ALA A 28 14.41 5.86 10.70
C ALA A 28 13.32 4.82 11.03
N ILE A 29 12.97 3.97 10.07
CA ILE A 29 11.88 2.99 10.24
C ILE A 29 12.27 1.80 11.14
N GLN A 30 13.58 1.58 11.35
CA GLN A 30 14.09 0.54 12.26
C GLN A 30 13.82 0.87 13.74
N LYS A 31 13.68 2.16 14.10
CA LYS A 31 13.64 2.64 15.50
C LYS A 31 12.44 2.15 16.32
N GLY A 32 11.44 1.52 15.70
CA GLY A 32 10.21 1.05 16.35
C GLY A 32 9.80 -0.40 16.06
N ALA A 33 10.60 -1.17 15.31
CA ALA A 33 10.21 -2.51 14.87
C ALA A 33 10.66 -3.61 15.86
N PRO A 34 9.77 -4.52 16.30
CA PRO A 34 10.13 -5.64 17.18
C PRO A 34 11.07 -6.64 16.51
N THR A 35 11.06 -6.71 15.17
CA THR A 35 12.01 -7.50 14.37
C THR A 35 13.00 -6.53 13.72
N GLN A 36 14.27 -6.57 14.15
CA GLN A 36 15.33 -5.68 13.64
C GLN A 36 15.81 -6.12 12.25
N ILE A 37 15.01 -5.89 11.21
CA ILE A 37 15.50 -5.97 9.82
C ILE A 37 16.50 -4.85 9.62
N GLN A 38 17.71 -5.20 9.16
CA GLN A 38 18.77 -4.22 8.97
C GLN A 38 18.44 -3.28 7.80
N PRO A 39 18.84 -2.01 7.85
CA PRO A 39 18.58 -1.05 6.77
C PRO A 39 19.02 -1.52 5.38
N LYS A 40 20.14 -2.26 5.33
CA LYS A 40 20.64 -2.88 4.09
C LYS A 40 19.69 -3.95 3.56
N GLN A 41 19.14 -4.78 4.43
CA GLN A 41 18.22 -5.86 4.05
C GLN A 41 16.91 -5.31 3.49
N PHE A 42 16.33 -4.27 4.11
CA PHE A 42 15.15 -3.59 3.55
C PHE A 42 15.39 -3.10 2.12
N LYS A 43 16.55 -2.47 1.90
CA LYS A 43 16.93 -2.01 0.57
C LYS A 43 17.02 -3.14 -0.44
N GLU A 44 17.68 -4.23 -0.07
CA GLU A 44 17.83 -5.41 -0.93
C GLU A 44 16.47 -6.04 -1.27
N MET A 45 15.53 -6.09 -0.31
CA MET A 45 14.16 -6.57 -0.56
C MET A 45 13.42 -5.69 -1.57
N GLU A 46 13.46 -4.36 -1.42
CA GLU A 46 12.81 -3.46 -2.37
C GLU A 46 13.48 -3.49 -3.75
N GLU A 47 14.82 -3.63 -3.82
CA GLU A 47 15.53 -3.78 -5.09
C GLU A 47 15.25 -5.13 -5.77
N ALA A 48 15.02 -6.19 -5.00
CA ALA A 48 14.57 -7.47 -5.53
C ALA A 48 13.15 -7.37 -6.09
N ALA A 49 12.22 -6.74 -5.35
CA ALA A 49 10.85 -6.51 -5.82
C ALA A 49 10.81 -5.63 -7.09
N LEU A 50 11.73 -4.69 -7.26
CA LEU A 50 11.84 -3.89 -8.49
C LEU A 50 12.27 -4.74 -9.70
N LYS A 51 13.11 -5.76 -9.50
CA LYS A 51 13.58 -6.64 -10.57
C LYS A 51 12.54 -7.70 -10.93
N GLU A 52 11.89 -8.27 -9.92
CA GLU A 52 10.92 -9.36 -10.05
C GLU A 52 9.49 -8.86 -9.78
N TYR A 53 9.13 -7.70 -10.36
CA TYR A 53 7.91 -6.98 -10.00
C TYR A 53 6.60 -7.71 -10.31
N SER A 54 6.62 -8.76 -11.13
CA SER A 54 5.46 -9.59 -11.44
C SER A 54 5.26 -10.77 -10.47
N ARG A 55 6.21 -10.99 -9.53
CA ARG A 55 6.16 -12.10 -8.59
C ARG A 55 5.53 -11.70 -7.25
N PRO A 56 4.70 -12.55 -6.64
CA PRO A 56 4.05 -12.23 -5.37
C PRO A 56 5.02 -12.24 -4.17
N GLU A 57 5.97 -13.17 -4.12
CA GLU A 57 6.74 -13.48 -2.90
C GLU A 57 7.53 -12.28 -2.32
N PRO A 58 8.18 -11.42 -3.15
CA PRO A 58 8.84 -10.22 -2.65
C PRO A 58 7.88 -9.27 -1.92
N TYR A 59 6.61 -9.20 -2.34
CA TYR A 59 5.62 -8.30 -1.76
C TYR A 59 5.06 -8.78 -0.43
N GLU A 60 4.95 -10.09 -0.20
CA GLU A 60 4.61 -10.64 1.12
C GLU A 60 5.68 -10.27 2.16
N LEU A 61 6.95 -10.47 1.77
CA LEU A 61 8.09 -10.14 2.62
C LEU A 61 8.13 -8.64 2.92
N LEU A 62 7.96 -7.80 1.90
CA LEU A 62 7.93 -6.35 2.09
C LEU A 62 6.74 -5.91 2.95
N ALA A 63 5.54 -6.45 2.71
CA ALA A 63 4.34 -6.09 3.45
C ALA A 63 4.51 -6.35 4.96
N THR A 64 4.92 -7.56 5.31
CA THR A 64 5.15 -7.97 6.71
C THR A 64 6.31 -7.22 7.35
N SER A 65 7.37 -6.93 6.59
CA SER A 65 8.52 -6.15 7.07
C SER A 65 8.13 -4.71 7.39
N PHE A 66 7.42 -4.03 6.48
CA PHE A 66 6.95 -2.65 6.70
C PHE A 66 5.82 -2.56 7.73
N GLY A 67 4.96 -3.58 7.83
CA GLY A 67 3.85 -3.62 8.78
C GLY A 67 4.28 -3.57 10.25
N ASN A 68 5.52 -3.99 10.51
CA ASN A 68 6.18 -3.90 11.82
C ASN A 68 6.89 -2.56 12.06
N THR A 69 6.73 -1.57 11.17
CA THR A 69 7.36 -0.25 11.27
C THR A 69 6.31 0.87 11.40
N THR A 70 6.79 2.10 11.41
CA THR A 70 5.96 3.31 11.30
C THR A 70 5.38 3.50 9.89
N GLU A 71 5.93 2.82 8.88
CA GLU A 71 5.59 3.04 7.47
C GLU A 71 4.57 2.03 6.93
N LYS A 72 3.37 2.05 7.53
CA LYS A 72 2.25 1.18 7.16
C LYS A 72 1.70 1.47 5.77
N VAL A 73 1.93 2.66 5.20
CA VAL A 73 1.58 2.98 3.80
C VAL A 73 2.12 1.88 2.87
N TRP A 74 3.40 1.53 3.00
CA TRP A 74 4.03 0.53 2.15
C TRP A 74 3.59 -0.89 2.48
N ALA A 75 3.35 -1.17 3.77
CA ALA A 75 2.80 -2.45 4.20
C ALA A 75 1.45 -2.75 3.52
N LEU A 76 0.56 -1.76 3.48
CA LEU A 76 -0.75 -1.86 2.87
C LEU A 76 -0.67 -2.02 1.35
N ILE A 77 0.18 -1.24 0.68
CA ILE A 77 0.34 -1.32 -0.78
C ILE A 77 0.92 -2.67 -1.20
N TYR A 78 2.03 -3.09 -0.58
CA TYR A 78 2.67 -4.36 -0.91
C TYR A 78 1.80 -5.56 -0.50
N GLY A 79 1.08 -5.47 0.61
CA GLY A 79 0.14 -6.51 1.03
C GLY A 79 -0.99 -6.69 0.02
N GLU A 80 -1.55 -5.59 -0.49
CA GLU A 80 -2.62 -5.66 -1.49
C GLU A 80 -2.12 -6.22 -2.83
N VAL A 81 -0.93 -5.81 -3.26
CA VAL A 81 -0.28 -6.33 -4.47
C VAL A 81 -0.04 -7.83 -4.34
N PHE A 82 0.51 -8.29 -3.20
CA PHE A 82 0.67 -9.72 -2.92
C PHE A 82 -0.66 -10.47 -3.01
N CYS A 83 -1.69 -9.99 -2.31
CA CYS A 83 -2.99 -10.65 -2.26
C CYS A 83 -3.58 -10.83 -3.67
N ASN A 84 -3.42 -9.84 -4.54
CA ASN A 84 -3.96 -9.89 -5.91
C ASN A 84 -3.09 -10.71 -6.89
N LEU A 85 -1.79 -10.87 -6.64
CA LEU A 85 -0.88 -11.66 -7.49
C LEU A 85 -0.80 -13.14 -7.10
N SER A 86 -0.94 -13.44 -5.80
CA SER A 86 -0.70 -14.78 -5.28
C SER A 86 -1.87 -15.73 -5.56
N SER A 87 -1.53 -16.97 -5.93
CA SER A 87 -2.49 -18.08 -6.00
C SER A 87 -2.66 -18.81 -4.66
N ASP A 88 -1.82 -18.53 -3.66
CA ASP A 88 -1.89 -19.16 -2.33
C ASP A 88 -3.00 -18.51 -1.49
N LYS A 89 -4.18 -19.13 -1.51
CA LYS A 89 -5.36 -18.62 -0.80
C LYS A 89 -5.16 -18.53 0.73
N GLY A 90 -4.32 -19.41 1.30
CA GLY A 90 -4.04 -19.41 2.73
C GLY A 90 -3.24 -18.19 3.13
N HIS A 91 -2.12 -17.94 2.44
CA HIS A 91 -1.28 -16.78 2.68
C HIS A 91 -1.98 -15.47 2.32
N VAL A 92 -2.74 -15.43 1.21
CA VAL A 92 -3.56 -14.26 0.82
C VAL A 92 -4.49 -13.86 1.97
N SER A 93 -5.16 -14.83 2.59
CA SER A 93 -6.06 -14.56 3.73
C SER A 93 -5.28 -14.00 4.93
N GLN A 94 -4.13 -14.59 5.25
CA GLN A 94 -3.27 -14.15 6.36
C GLN A 94 -2.75 -12.71 6.18
N VAL A 95 -2.22 -12.38 5.00
CA VAL A 95 -1.77 -11.01 4.70
C VAL A 95 -2.95 -10.03 4.70
N GLY A 96 -4.11 -10.45 4.20
CA GLY A 96 -5.35 -9.71 4.31
C GLY A 96 -5.73 -9.36 5.76
N ALA A 97 -5.61 -10.30 6.69
CA ALA A 97 -5.82 -10.02 8.13
C ALA A 97 -4.85 -8.97 8.67
N LEU A 98 -3.56 -9.11 8.37
CA LEU A 98 -2.55 -8.16 8.81
C LEU A 98 -2.84 -6.76 8.27
N MET A 99 -3.24 -6.63 7.01
CA MET A 99 -3.65 -5.34 6.44
C MET A 99 -4.82 -4.71 7.19
N PHE A 100 -5.85 -5.49 7.51
CA PHE A 100 -6.98 -4.99 8.31
C PHE A 100 -6.52 -4.52 9.69
N GLU A 101 -5.64 -5.28 10.34
CA GLU A 101 -5.05 -4.92 11.63
C GLU A 101 -4.23 -3.63 11.54
N TRP A 102 -3.46 -3.42 10.46
CA TRP A 102 -2.71 -2.18 10.24
C TRP A 102 -3.62 -0.98 10.02
N TYR A 103 -4.72 -1.13 9.27
CA TYR A 103 -5.74 -0.09 9.16
C TYR A 103 -6.38 0.22 10.52
N ASP A 104 -6.75 -0.81 11.29
CA ASP A 104 -7.35 -0.64 12.61
C ASP A 104 -6.39 0.07 13.56
N LYS A 105 -5.13 -0.36 13.66
CA LYS A 105 -4.12 0.27 14.52
C LYS A 105 -3.73 1.68 14.09
N ALA A 106 -3.88 2.02 12.81
CA ALA A 106 -3.55 3.34 12.31
C ALA A 106 -4.58 4.40 12.73
N ILE A 107 -5.85 4.03 12.97
CA ILE A 107 -6.90 4.99 13.32
C ILE A 107 -6.97 5.20 14.83
N PHE A 108 -6.88 6.47 15.24
CA PHE A 108 -7.03 6.91 16.63
C PHE A 108 -8.25 7.82 16.78
N VAL A 109 -8.99 7.63 17.87
CA VAL A 109 -10.15 8.46 18.23
C VAL A 109 -9.86 9.10 19.58
N LYS A 110 -9.98 10.44 19.65
CA LYS A 110 -9.87 11.21 20.90
C LYS A 110 -11.04 12.18 20.99
N GLY A 111 -12.04 11.84 21.79
CA GLY A 111 -13.32 12.57 21.81
C GLY A 111 -14.00 12.43 20.44
N THR A 112 -14.29 13.56 19.80
CA THR A 112 -14.86 13.61 18.43
C THR A 112 -13.80 13.66 17.33
N SER A 113 -12.52 13.79 17.69
CA SER A 113 -11.44 13.90 16.72
C SER A 113 -10.95 12.52 16.27
N VAL A 114 -10.77 12.37 14.96
CA VAL A 114 -10.15 11.20 14.32
C VAL A 114 -8.79 11.61 13.76
N SER A 115 -7.79 10.77 13.95
CA SER A 115 -6.47 10.90 13.30
C SER A 115 -5.99 9.54 12.79
N ALA A 116 -5.03 9.56 11.87
CA ALA A 116 -4.37 8.37 11.35
C ALA A 116 -2.85 8.46 11.56
N ASN A 117 -2.20 7.33 11.81
CA ASN A 117 -0.73 7.17 11.72
C ASN A 117 -0.42 5.96 10.84
N LEU A 118 -0.14 6.24 9.57
CA LEU A 118 0.31 5.30 8.55
C LEU A 118 1.77 5.54 8.13
N THR A 119 2.32 6.72 8.42
CA THR A 119 3.69 7.09 8.04
C THR A 119 4.26 8.13 9.00
N GLU A 120 5.55 8.03 9.31
CA GLU A 120 6.29 9.05 10.07
C GLU A 120 7.43 9.67 9.25
N ASN A 121 7.73 9.09 8.09
CA ASN A 121 8.83 9.49 7.22
C ASN A 121 8.31 9.75 5.81
N ALA A 122 8.97 10.65 5.10
CA ALA A 122 8.54 11.02 3.76
C ALA A 122 9.76 11.17 2.86
N GLU A 123 9.76 10.45 1.72
CA GLU A 123 10.74 10.65 0.67
C GLU A 123 10.02 11.06 -0.62
N ALA A 124 10.60 12.01 -1.35
CA ALA A 124 10.05 12.44 -2.63
C ALA A 124 11.16 12.58 -3.68
N PRO A 125 10.84 12.32 -4.96
CA PRO A 125 11.64 12.84 -6.04
C PRO A 125 11.58 14.38 -6.04
N GLN A 126 12.62 15.02 -6.55
CA GLN A 126 12.75 16.48 -6.52
C GLN A 126 11.53 17.15 -7.17
N LYS A 127 10.94 18.17 -6.51
CA LYS A 127 9.77 18.97 -6.96
C LYS A 127 8.41 18.28 -6.93
N GLN A 128 8.27 17.09 -6.35
CA GLN A 128 6.96 16.46 -6.10
C GLN A 128 6.69 16.38 -4.58
N PRO A 129 5.44 16.51 -4.13
CA PRO A 129 5.09 16.19 -2.75
C PRO A 129 5.32 14.70 -2.48
N PRO A 130 5.82 14.31 -1.29
CA PRO A 130 5.99 12.89 -0.93
C PRO A 130 4.67 12.12 -0.99
N PHE A 131 4.73 10.87 -1.40
CA PHE A 131 3.51 10.07 -1.62
C PHE A 131 2.89 9.60 -0.31
N GLU A 132 3.70 9.26 0.69
CA GLU A 132 3.26 8.67 1.95
C GLU A 132 2.31 9.57 2.74
N PRO A 133 2.61 10.87 2.97
CA PRO A 133 1.69 11.77 3.65
C PRO A 133 0.42 12.02 2.84
N GLN A 134 0.50 11.99 1.51
CA GLN A 134 -0.68 12.14 0.65
C GLN A 134 -1.61 10.93 0.75
N PHE A 135 -1.04 9.72 0.83
CA PHE A 135 -1.79 8.49 1.06
C PHE A 135 -2.49 8.52 2.43
N GLU A 136 -1.76 8.91 3.49
CA GLU A 136 -2.30 9.00 4.84
C GLU A 136 -3.43 10.05 4.95
N ILE A 137 -3.21 11.25 4.41
CA ILE A 137 -4.24 12.30 4.41
C ILE A 137 -5.49 11.81 3.67
N ALA A 138 -5.34 11.14 2.52
CA ALA A 138 -6.49 10.62 1.79
C ALA A 138 -7.23 9.52 2.57
N PHE A 139 -6.51 8.65 3.27
CA PHE A 139 -7.10 7.66 4.17
C PHE A 139 -7.87 8.33 5.31
N LEU A 140 -7.26 9.31 5.98
CA LEU A 140 -7.89 10.06 7.07
C LEU A 140 -9.16 10.77 6.60
N MET A 141 -9.12 11.43 5.43
CA MET A 141 -10.30 12.08 4.85
C MET A 141 -11.43 11.08 4.54
N GLY A 142 -11.09 9.84 4.18
CA GLY A 142 -12.08 8.76 4.06
C GLY A 142 -12.71 8.35 5.39
N ALA A 143 -11.99 8.50 6.50
CA ALA A 143 -12.46 8.17 7.85
C ALA A 143 -13.25 9.29 8.54
N VAL A 144 -13.05 10.55 8.16
CA VAL A 144 -13.73 11.72 8.75
C VAL A 144 -15.26 11.58 8.83
N PRO A 145 -15.98 11.07 7.80
CA PRO A 145 -17.43 10.93 7.86
C PRO A 145 -17.95 10.05 9.01
N PHE A 146 -17.12 9.14 9.52
CA PHE A 146 -17.48 8.26 10.64
C PHE A 146 -17.22 8.91 12.01
N GLY A 147 -16.40 9.96 12.10
CA GLY A 147 -16.02 10.56 13.37
C GLY A 147 -15.56 9.52 14.40
N SER A 148 -16.00 9.65 15.66
CA SER A 148 -15.71 8.68 16.72
C SER A 148 -16.25 7.27 16.42
N ASP A 149 -17.31 7.17 15.61
CA ASP A 149 -17.97 5.91 15.28
C ASP A 149 -17.17 5.07 14.29
N VAL A 150 -16.01 5.56 13.82
CA VAL A 150 -15.07 4.75 13.04
C VAL A 150 -14.60 3.52 13.82
N LYS A 151 -14.64 3.56 15.16
CA LYS A 151 -14.34 2.44 16.06
C LYS A 151 -15.62 1.84 16.67
N PRO A 152 -15.75 0.50 16.75
CA PRO A 152 -14.82 -0.50 16.20
C PRO A 152 -14.80 -0.47 14.67
N LEU A 153 -13.63 -0.72 14.09
CA LEU A 153 -13.48 -0.78 12.64
C LEU A 153 -14.06 -2.09 12.11
N THR A 154 -14.90 -1.97 11.07
CA THR A 154 -15.55 -3.08 10.36
C THR A 154 -15.06 -3.11 8.91
N ILE A 155 -15.21 -4.24 8.21
CA ILE A 155 -14.88 -4.36 6.78
C ILE A 155 -15.68 -3.33 5.97
N HIS A 156 -16.96 -3.14 6.29
CA HIS A 156 -17.79 -2.14 5.63
C HIS A 156 -17.20 -0.71 5.76
N LYS A 157 -16.81 -0.30 6.97
CA LYS A 157 -16.17 1.02 7.19
C LYS A 157 -14.86 1.15 6.43
N VAL A 158 -14.01 0.12 6.43
CA VAL A 158 -12.75 0.14 5.66
C VAL A 158 -13.01 0.23 4.16
N CYS A 159 -14.03 -0.47 3.65
CA CYS A 159 -14.43 -0.39 2.25
C CYS A 159 -14.78 1.06 1.88
N ASP A 160 -15.60 1.74 2.67
CA ASP A 160 -15.98 3.13 2.42
C ASP A 160 -14.80 4.11 2.55
N ILE A 161 -13.97 3.94 3.58
CA ILE A 161 -12.75 4.73 3.76
C ILE A 161 -11.85 4.59 2.53
N ARG A 162 -11.58 3.36 2.08
CA ARG A 162 -10.73 3.07 0.92
C ARG A 162 -11.34 3.60 -0.37
N LYS A 163 -12.66 3.51 -0.55
CA LYS A 163 -13.36 4.05 -1.72
C LYS A 163 -13.21 5.58 -1.79
N ASN A 164 -13.38 6.27 -0.66
CA ASN A 164 -13.21 7.72 -0.56
C ASN A 164 -11.74 8.14 -0.73
N GLN A 165 -10.81 7.37 -0.15
CA GLN A 165 -9.37 7.57 -0.32
C GLN A 165 -8.98 7.51 -1.80
N LEU A 166 -9.43 6.48 -2.52
CA LEU A 166 -9.12 6.30 -3.95
C LEU A 166 -9.72 7.41 -4.80
N ALA A 167 -10.95 7.84 -4.50
CA ALA A 167 -11.57 8.98 -5.17
C ALA A 167 -10.75 10.27 -4.98
N LEU A 168 -10.26 10.54 -3.77
CA LEU A 168 -9.45 11.73 -3.50
C LEU A 168 -8.08 11.67 -4.18
N LEU A 169 -7.40 10.53 -4.14
CA LEU A 169 -6.12 10.33 -4.83
C LEU A 169 -6.29 10.52 -6.35
N ALA A 170 -7.34 9.94 -6.94
CA ALA A 170 -7.66 10.10 -8.35
C ALA A 170 -7.97 11.57 -8.72
N GLN A 171 -8.78 12.26 -7.92
CA GLN A 171 -9.10 13.68 -8.12
C GLN A 171 -7.84 14.55 -8.12
N LYS A 172 -6.91 14.27 -7.20
CA LYS A 172 -5.63 14.98 -7.08
C LYS A 172 -4.58 14.50 -8.09
N LYS A 173 -4.90 13.50 -8.92
CA LYS A 173 -3.98 12.85 -9.87
C LYS A 173 -2.73 12.26 -9.17
N ILE A 174 -2.88 11.84 -7.92
CA ILE A 174 -1.83 11.22 -7.11
C ILE A 174 -1.84 9.72 -7.39
N ALA A 175 -0.66 9.15 -7.62
CA ALA A 175 -0.45 7.70 -7.66
C ALA A 175 -1.31 6.95 -8.70
N ALA A 176 -1.37 7.47 -9.93
CA ALA A 176 -1.86 6.72 -11.08
C ALA A 176 -0.89 5.57 -11.43
N ASN A 177 -0.98 4.45 -10.72
CA ASN A 177 -0.10 3.30 -10.80
C ASN A 177 -0.93 2.03 -11.10
N ASP A 178 -0.27 0.89 -11.25
CA ASP A 178 -0.96 -0.36 -11.61
C ASP A 178 -1.98 -0.79 -10.54
N LEU A 179 -1.65 -0.60 -9.26
CA LEU A 179 -2.57 -0.94 -8.16
C LEU A 179 -3.81 -0.05 -8.15
N SER A 180 -3.66 1.27 -8.30
CA SER A 180 -4.81 2.19 -8.29
C SER A 180 -5.68 2.03 -9.54
N ARG A 181 -5.09 1.70 -10.70
CA ARG A 181 -5.84 1.31 -11.90
C ARG A 181 -6.66 0.04 -11.68
N TRP A 182 -6.06 -0.96 -11.03
CA TRP A 182 -6.75 -2.18 -10.66
C TRP A 182 -7.92 -1.90 -9.72
N GLN A 183 -7.68 -1.18 -8.63
CA GLN A 183 -8.72 -0.79 -7.68
C GLN A 183 -9.85 0.00 -8.35
N GLN A 184 -9.52 0.92 -9.27
CA GLN A 184 -10.52 1.66 -10.03
C GLN A 184 -11.33 0.75 -10.97
N ALA A 185 -10.71 -0.26 -11.58
CA ALA A 185 -11.42 -1.25 -12.38
C ALA A 185 -12.41 -2.07 -11.53
N VAL A 186 -11.99 -2.49 -10.33
CA VAL A 186 -12.85 -3.18 -9.36
C VAL A 186 -14.04 -2.29 -8.93
N ILE A 187 -13.80 -1.00 -8.65
CA ILE A 187 -14.85 -0.02 -8.33
C ILE A 187 -15.82 0.15 -9.49
N THR A 188 -15.29 0.34 -10.70
CA THR A 188 -16.10 0.60 -11.90
C THR A 188 -16.96 -0.62 -12.27
N ALA A 189 -16.46 -1.83 -12.00
CA ALA A 189 -17.22 -3.08 -12.17
C ALA A 189 -18.26 -3.33 -11.06
N GLY A 190 -18.33 -2.48 -10.03
CA GLY A 190 -19.28 -2.64 -8.91
C GLY A 190 -18.90 -3.72 -7.90
N HIS A 191 -17.65 -4.17 -7.88
CA HIS A 191 -17.21 -5.28 -7.03
C HIS A 191 -16.41 -4.87 -5.79
N PHE A 192 -16.18 -3.57 -5.57
CA PHE A 192 -15.25 -3.12 -4.54
C PHE A 192 -15.61 -3.56 -3.11
N GLU A 193 -16.89 -3.63 -2.77
CA GLU A 193 -17.33 -4.15 -1.48
C GLU A 193 -17.00 -5.64 -1.31
N ALA A 194 -17.46 -6.48 -2.24
CA ALA A 194 -17.16 -7.92 -2.25
C ALA A 194 -15.65 -8.20 -2.27
N TYR A 195 -14.87 -7.36 -2.96
CA TYR A 195 -13.41 -7.39 -2.95
C TYR A 195 -12.84 -7.14 -1.54
N ASN A 196 -13.34 -6.15 -0.81
CA ASN A 196 -12.90 -5.88 0.56
C ASN A 196 -13.29 -7.02 1.52
N TYR A 197 -14.47 -7.61 1.36
CA TYR A 197 -14.86 -8.81 2.12
C TYR A 197 -13.97 -10.02 1.80
N TRP A 198 -13.60 -10.23 0.54
CA TRP A 198 -12.63 -11.25 0.15
C TRP A 198 -11.25 -11.00 0.76
N LEU A 199 -10.77 -9.76 0.70
CA LEU A 199 -9.44 -9.37 1.17
C LEU A 199 -9.32 -9.51 2.69
N PHE A 200 -10.36 -9.15 3.45
CA PHE A 200 -10.30 -9.10 4.92
C PHE A 200 -11.05 -10.25 5.60
N GLN A 201 -11.39 -11.31 4.86
CA GLN A 201 -12.35 -12.33 5.30
C GLN A 201 -12.01 -12.99 6.65
N ILE A 202 -10.74 -13.24 6.94
CA ILE A 202 -10.34 -13.87 8.20
C ILE A 202 -10.11 -12.87 9.35
N ALA A 203 -10.06 -11.56 9.07
CA ALA A 203 -9.92 -10.53 10.12
C ALA A 203 -11.22 -10.35 10.91
N ARG A 204 -12.36 -10.54 10.23
CA ARG A 204 -13.72 -10.38 10.76
C ARG A 204 -14.64 -11.51 10.24
N PRO A 205 -14.39 -12.78 10.61
CA PRO A 205 -15.15 -13.92 10.09
C PRO A 205 -16.65 -13.84 10.40
N ASP A 206 -17.03 -13.26 11.54
CA ASP A 206 -18.43 -13.05 11.91
C ASP A 206 -19.12 -12.05 10.98
N GLU A 207 -18.46 -10.92 10.69
CA GLU A 207 -18.97 -9.89 9.78
C GLU A 207 -19.12 -10.46 8.36
N VAL A 208 -18.16 -11.26 7.93
CA VAL A 208 -18.17 -11.91 6.61
C VAL A 208 -19.31 -12.91 6.51
N SER A 209 -19.53 -13.72 7.54
CA SER A 209 -20.62 -14.69 7.59
C SER A 209 -21.98 -14.01 7.51
N GLN A 210 -22.15 -12.91 8.27
CA GLN A 210 -23.38 -12.11 8.24
C GLN A 210 -23.60 -11.45 6.88
N TRP A 211 -22.56 -10.84 6.31
CA TRP A 211 -22.66 -10.20 5.00
C TRP A 211 -22.95 -11.21 3.89
N LEU A 212 -22.26 -12.35 3.87
CA LEU A 212 -22.47 -13.41 2.88
C LEU A 212 -23.88 -14.00 2.93
N ALA A 213 -24.56 -14.03 4.08
CA ALA A 213 -25.94 -14.51 4.16
C ALA A 213 -26.89 -13.77 3.22
N GLN A 214 -26.59 -12.50 2.91
CA GLN A 214 -27.41 -11.63 2.05
C GLN A 214 -26.75 -11.32 0.70
N HIS A 215 -25.43 -11.50 0.56
CA HIS A 215 -24.65 -11.03 -0.59
C HIS A 215 -23.94 -12.14 -1.38
N GLN A 216 -24.40 -13.41 -1.28
CA GLN A 216 -23.77 -14.53 -1.99
C GLN A 216 -23.61 -14.29 -3.50
N THR A 217 -24.64 -13.75 -4.15
CA THR A 217 -24.61 -13.47 -5.60
C THR A 217 -23.55 -12.42 -5.94
N GLN A 218 -23.45 -11.36 -5.14
CA GLN A 218 -22.44 -10.30 -5.32
C GLN A 218 -21.03 -10.84 -5.11
N PHE A 219 -20.83 -11.70 -4.10
CA PHE A 219 -19.54 -12.33 -3.83
C PHE A 219 -19.12 -13.28 -4.95
N ARG A 220 -20.03 -14.12 -5.46
CA ARG A 220 -19.77 -14.99 -6.62
C ARG A 220 -19.44 -14.16 -7.86
N ALA A 221 -20.18 -13.08 -8.11
CA ALA A 221 -19.91 -12.19 -9.22
C ALA A 221 -18.50 -11.56 -9.15
N TRP A 222 -18.04 -11.19 -7.95
CA TRP A 222 -16.66 -10.75 -7.72
C TRP A 222 -15.65 -11.85 -8.09
N LEU A 223 -15.82 -13.07 -7.57
CA LEU A 223 -14.90 -14.18 -7.86
C LEU A 223 -14.82 -14.49 -9.36
N ASP A 224 -15.97 -14.50 -10.05
CA ASP A 224 -16.03 -14.70 -11.50
C ASP A 224 -15.36 -13.56 -12.27
N TRP A 225 -15.57 -12.31 -11.84
CA TRP A 225 -14.94 -11.15 -12.45
C TRP A 225 -13.42 -11.17 -12.25
N GLN A 226 -12.93 -11.44 -11.04
CA GLN A 226 -11.49 -11.54 -10.73
C GLN A 226 -10.83 -12.73 -11.47
N ASN A 227 -11.58 -13.78 -11.79
CA ASN A 227 -11.08 -14.89 -12.59
C ASN A 227 -10.84 -14.50 -14.05
N ARG A 228 -11.64 -13.59 -14.61
CA ARG A 228 -11.50 -13.10 -15.99
C ARG A 228 -10.60 -11.85 -16.09
N ASN A 229 -10.52 -11.07 -15.02
CA ASN A 229 -9.76 -9.83 -14.95
C ASN A 229 -8.68 -10.01 -13.90
N LYS A 230 -7.50 -10.52 -14.28
CA LYS A 230 -6.41 -10.71 -13.34
C LYS A 230 -5.68 -9.41 -13.11
N PHE A 231 -5.31 -9.14 -11.86
CA PHE A 231 -4.35 -8.08 -11.57
C PHE A 231 -3.02 -8.43 -12.22
N MET A 232 -2.44 -7.47 -12.92
CA MET A 232 -1.14 -7.61 -13.57
C MET A 232 -0.31 -6.38 -13.25
N VAL A 233 0.95 -6.62 -12.88
CA VAL A 233 1.94 -5.57 -12.77
C VAL A 233 2.67 -5.45 -14.10
N SER A 234 2.33 -4.40 -14.85
CA SER A 234 3.01 -4.01 -16.10
C SER A 234 4.24 -3.15 -15.84
N SER A 235 4.28 -2.48 -14.69
CA SER A 235 5.34 -1.58 -14.25
C SER A 235 5.39 -1.50 -12.72
N PRO A 236 6.56 -1.42 -12.09
CA PRO A 236 6.68 -1.27 -10.63
C PRO A 236 6.35 0.14 -10.12
N ASN A 237 5.48 0.88 -10.81
CA ASN A 237 5.17 2.29 -10.56
C ASN A 237 4.43 2.59 -9.24
N PHE A 238 4.04 1.56 -8.49
CA PHE A 238 3.54 1.67 -7.12
C PHE A 238 4.64 1.47 -6.06
N GLN A 239 5.82 0.96 -6.44
CA GLN A 239 6.89 0.67 -5.49
C GLN A 239 7.59 1.94 -5.06
N ARG A 240 7.90 2.03 -3.76
CA ARG A 240 8.53 3.22 -3.16
C ARG A 240 9.84 3.59 -3.84
N LEU A 241 10.74 2.62 -4.01
CA LEU A 241 12.03 2.87 -4.68
C LEU A 241 11.86 3.35 -6.13
N TYR A 242 10.81 2.94 -6.83
CA TYR A 242 10.51 3.49 -8.15
C TYR A 242 10.08 4.95 -8.04
N ILE A 243 9.13 5.25 -7.14
CA ILE A 243 8.57 6.58 -6.93
C ILE A 243 9.67 7.60 -6.56
N VAL A 244 10.56 7.26 -5.64
CA VAL A 244 11.61 8.19 -5.17
C VAL A 244 12.76 8.34 -6.18
N ARG A 245 12.96 7.38 -7.09
CA ARG A 245 14.01 7.42 -8.13
C ARG A 245 13.55 8.03 -9.45
N ALA A 246 12.23 8.09 -9.70
CA ALA A 246 11.67 8.69 -10.90
C ALA A 246 12.06 10.17 -10.97
N ARG A 247 12.87 10.52 -11.97
CA ARG A 247 13.34 11.89 -12.25
C ARG A 247 12.38 12.61 -13.18
#